data_AF-A0A847AX68-F1
#
_entry.id   AF-A0A847AX68-F1
#
_cell.length_a   1.000
_cell.length_b   1.000
_cell.length_c   1.000
_cell.angle_alpha   90.00
_cell.angle_beta   90.00
_cell.angle_gamma   90.00
#
_symmetry.space_group_name_H-M   'P 1'
#
loop_
_entity.id
_entity.type
_entity.pdbx_description
1 polymer ?
#
loop_
_entity_poly.entity_id
_entity_poly.type
_entity_poly.pdbx_seq_one_letter_code
_entity_poly.pdbx_strand_id
1 'polypeptide(L)'
;MKIGRNFTNMLLTSYLNEEERKLFGEGKLAVHDMDARVQIRSKRDIINQVDVAKEIGLDHVELDGGVPNPYLEMSQEELAQAKEHAEKVGISLSLHLPYTYVAASTICFQESDRKIAVELQKRYLDVAQALGCISVVMHPGSVPYYQAMGEYLAILRESMAQTLMDLYPYAADRGIILHLENNTAFDT
;
A
#
# COMPACT_ATOMS: atom_id res chain seq x y z
N MET A 1 2.78 -18.14 -14.76
CA MET A 1 3.23 -16.86 -14.17
C MET A 1 2.01 -15.97 -14.13
N LYS A 2 1.60 -15.47 -12.96
CA LYS A 2 0.51 -14.48 -12.88
C LYS A 2 1.07 -13.12 -13.27
N ILE A 3 0.33 -12.34 -14.05
CA ILE A 3 0.71 -10.96 -14.39
C ILE A 3 -0.19 -10.04 -13.59
N GLY A 4 0.41 -9.10 -12.85
CA GLY A 4 -0.32 -8.20 -11.97
C GLY A 4 0.13 -6.76 -12.08
N ARG A 5 -0.66 -5.87 -11.50
CA ARG A 5 -0.37 -4.44 -11.50
C ARG A 5 -0.87 -3.76 -10.22
N ASN A 6 -0.10 -2.78 -9.76
CA ASN A 6 -0.57 -1.75 -8.84
C ASN A 6 -1.13 -0.58 -9.67
N PHE A 7 -2.39 -0.20 -9.42
CA PHE A 7 -3.09 0.86 -10.16
C PHE A 7 -2.84 2.29 -9.64
N THR A 8 -1.90 2.50 -8.72
CA THR A 8 -1.54 3.84 -8.20
C THR A 8 -1.52 4.87 -9.32
N ASN A 9 -2.37 5.90 -9.16
CA ASN A 9 -2.54 7.04 -10.06
C ASN A 9 -3.09 6.75 -11.47
N MET A 10 -3.23 5.49 -11.88
CA MET A 10 -3.63 5.15 -13.26
C MET A 10 -5.15 5.22 -13.47
N LEU A 11 -5.95 5.09 -12.42
CA LEU A 11 -7.41 5.16 -12.51
C LEU A 11 -7.99 6.50 -12.05
N LEU A 12 -7.19 7.42 -11.50
CA LEU A 12 -7.71 8.63 -10.86
C LEU A 12 -8.57 9.49 -11.80
N THR A 13 -8.21 9.56 -13.09
CA THR A 13 -8.96 10.33 -14.09
C THR A 13 -10.40 9.82 -14.28
N SER A 14 -10.67 8.53 -14.05
CA SER A 14 -12.03 7.98 -14.14
C SER A 14 -12.93 8.41 -12.97
N TYR A 15 -12.34 8.87 -11.86
CA TYR A 15 -13.05 9.35 -10.67
C TYR A 15 -13.27 10.87 -10.63
N LEU A 16 -12.79 11.58 -11.65
CA LEU A 16 -13.08 13.01 -11.85
C LEU A 16 -14.48 13.20 -12.44
N ASN A 17 -15.18 14.24 -11.99
CA ASN A 17 -16.41 14.68 -12.65
C ASN A 17 -16.10 15.45 -13.96
N GLU A 18 -17.13 15.79 -14.74
CA GLU A 18 -16.95 16.42 -16.06
C GLU A 18 -16.20 17.76 -15.99
N GLU A 19 -16.50 18.59 -15.00
CA GLU A 19 -15.84 19.88 -14.80
C GLU A 19 -14.36 19.69 -14.46
N GLU A 20 -14.06 18.75 -13.57
CA GLU A 20 -12.69 18.43 -13.16
C GLU A 20 -11.87 17.86 -14.33
N ARG A 21 -12.46 16.98 -15.15
CA ARG A 21 -11.79 16.47 -16.36
C ARG A 21 -11.47 17.59 -17.34
N LYS A 22 -12.39 18.54 -17.51
CA LYS A 22 -12.15 19.71 -18.35
C LYS A 22 -11.01 20.56 -17.81
N LEU A 23 -11.00 20.88 -16.52
CA LEU A 23 -9.93 21.66 -15.90
C LEU A 23 -8.57 20.96 -15.97
N PHE A 24 -8.54 19.63 -15.80
CA PHE A 24 -7.33 18.83 -15.96
C PHE A 24 -6.83 18.86 -17.42
N GLY A 25 -7.72 18.69 -18.40
CA GLY A 25 -7.39 18.79 -19.83
C GLY A 25 -6.89 20.17 -20.26
N GLU A 26 -7.33 21.23 -19.58
CA GLU A 26 -6.85 22.61 -19.77
C GLU A 26 -5.54 22.92 -19.03
N GLY A 27 -4.98 21.97 -18.26
CA GLY A 27 -3.78 22.16 -17.45
C GLY A 27 -3.98 23.04 -16.20
N LYS A 28 -5.24 23.26 -15.80
CA LYS A 28 -5.61 24.04 -14.60
C LYS A 28 -5.69 23.20 -13.34
N LEU A 29 -5.72 21.87 -13.48
CA LEU A 29 -5.49 20.92 -12.39
C LEU A 29 -4.24 20.12 -12.71
N ALA A 30 -3.33 20.03 -11.75
CA ALA A 30 -2.16 19.18 -11.82
C ALA A 30 -2.48 17.77 -11.30
N VAL A 31 -1.53 16.84 -11.51
CA VAL A 31 -1.67 15.44 -11.05
C VAL A 31 -1.88 15.35 -9.54
N HIS A 32 -1.15 16.16 -8.75
CA HIS A 32 -1.31 16.18 -7.30
C HIS A 32 -2.66 16.73 -6.84
N ASP A 33 -3.28 17.65 -7.61
CA ASP A 33 -4.64 18.14 -7.32
C ASP A 33 -5.68 17.03 -7.55
N MET A 34 -5.53 16.28 -8.66
CA MET A 34 -6.39 15.13 -8.95
C MET A 34 -6.26 14.06 -7.85
N ASP A 35 -5.02 13.70 -7.50
CA ASP A 35 -4.73 12.73 -6.45
C ASP A 35 -5.41 13.12 -5.13
N ALA A 36 -5.17 14.35 -4.66
CA ALA A 36 -5.78 14.87 -3.43
C ALA A 36 -7.33 14.84 -3.44
N ARG A 37 -7.96 14.95 -4.62
CA ARG A 37 -9.42 14.98 -4.76
C ARG A 37 -10.07 13.60 -4.81
N VAL A 38 -9.40 12.61 -5.40
CA VAL A 38 -10.08 11.37 -5.82
C VAL A 38 -9.40 10.09 -5.31
N GLN A 39 -8.17 10.17 -4.80
CA GLN A 39 -7.38 8.99 -4.42
C GLN A 39 -8.08 8.10 -3.39
N ILE A 40 -8.71 8.67 -2.36
CA ILE A 40 -9.46 7.88 -1.36
C ILE A 40 -10.60 7.11 -2.02
N ARG A 41 -11.38 7.74 -2.91
CA ARG A 41 -12.48 7.08 -3.62
C ARG A 41 -11.95 5.97 -4.53
N SER A 42 -10.87 6.26 -5.27
CA SER A 42 -10.23 5.29 -6.17
C SER A 42 -9.68 4.08 -5.42
N LYS A 43 -9.00 4.28 -4.29
CA LYS A 43 -8.45 3.20 -3.46
C LYS A 43 -9.53 2.36 -2.78
N ARG A 44 -10.66 2.96 -2.39
CA ARG A 44 -11.80 2.25 -1.78
C ARG A 44 -12.50 1.32 -2.76
N ASP A 45 -12.51 1.69 -4.04
CA ASP A 45 -13.19 0.97 -5.11
C ASP A 45 -12.34 -0.20 -5.63
N ILE A 46 -12.14 -1.19 -4.75
CA ILE A 46 -11.35 -2.41 -5.04
C ILE A 46 -12.03 -3.25 -6.12
N ILE A 47 -13.36 -3.29 -6.14
CA ILE A 47 -14.15 -4.03 -7.14
C ILE A 47 -13.84 -3.51 -8.55
N ASN A 48 -13.88 -2.19 -8.77
CA ASN A 48 -13.54 -1.64 -10.08
C ASN A 48 -12.07 -1.90 -10.46
N GLN A 49 -11.13 -1.82 -9.50
CA GLN A 49 -9.72 -2.17 -9.78
C GLN A 49 -9.58 -3.63 -10.26
N VAL A 50 -10.32 -4.54 -9.65
CA VAL A 50 -10.40 -5.96 -10.02
C VAL A 50 -11.04 -6.13 -11.41
N ASP A 51 -12.13 -5.42 -11.70
CA ASP A 51 -12.82 -5.48 -12.99
C ASP A 51 -11.93 -4.95 -14.12
N VAL A 52 -11.27 -3.82 -13.91
CA VAL A 52 -10.31 -3.25 -14.88
C VAL A 52 -9.18 -4.23 -15.10
N ALA A 53 -8.60 -4.81 -14.04
CA ALA A 53 -7.54 -5.82 -14.16
C ALA A 53 -7.98 -6.99 -15.05
N LYS A 54 -9.21 -7.48 -14.84
CA LYS A 54 -9.78 -8.56 -15.62
C LYS A 54 -9.95 -8.18 -17.10
N GLU A 55 -10.48 -6.99 -17.36
CA GLU A 55 -10.71 -6.48 -18.71
C GLU A 55 -9.41 -6.40 -19.52
N ILE A 56 -8.32 -5.94 -18.90
CA ILE A 56 -7.02 -5.79 -19.56
C ILE A 56 -6.15 -7.06 -19.53
N GLY A 57 -6.70 -8.18 -19.04
CA GLY A 57 -6.04 -9.49 -19.07
C GLY A 57 -4.97 -9.71 -18.00
N LEU A 58 -5.06 -9.03 -16.85
CA LEU A 58 -4.25 -9.31 -15.67
C LEU A 58 -4.90 -10.39 -14.78
N ASP A 59 -4.07 -11.00 -13.93
CA ASP A 59 -4.47 -12.05 -12.97
C ASP A 59 -4.36 -11.58 -11.50
N HIS A 60 -3.83 -10.38 -11.29
CA HIS A 60 -3.46 -9.91 -9.96
C HIS A 60 -3.53 -8.38 -9.83
N VAL A 61 -4.00 -7.91 -8.68
CA VAL A 61 -3.99 -6.50 -8.29
C VAL A 61 -3.20 -6.34 -6.99
N GLU A 62 -2.23 -5.45 -7.00
CA GLU A 62 -1.61 -4.94 -5.78
C GLU A 62 -2.32 -3.66 -5.36
N LEU A 63 -2.90 -3.67 -4.16
CA LEU A 63 -3.59 -2.53 -3.57
C LEU A 63 -2.57 -1.59 -2.91
N ASP A 64 -2.72 -0.29 -3.10
CA ASP A 64 -1.75 0.71 -2.64
C ASP A 64 -2.13 1.32 -1.27
N GLY A 65 -1.45 0.88 -0.21
CA GLY A 65 -1.58 1.40 1.15
C GLY A 65 -0.93 2.76 1.43
N GLY A 66 -0.33 3.43 0.44
CA GLY A 66 0.18 4.79 0.60
C GLY A 66 -0.91 5.76 1.11
N VAL A 67 -0.59 6.59 2.10
CA VAL A 67 -1.55 7.55 2.67
C VAL A 67 -1.72 8.75 1.73
N PRO A 68 -2.94 9.26 1.52
CA PRO A 68 -4.21 8.80 2.10
C PRO A 68 -4.77 7.51 1.47
N ASN A 69 -5.31 6.64 2.31
CA ASN A 69 -6.03 5.44 1.89
C ASN A 69 -7.19 5.13 2.87
N PRO A 70 -8.23 4.39 2.44
CA PRO A 70 -9.45 4.18 3.22
C PRO A 70 -9.45 2.87 4.03
N TYR A 71 -8.42 2.03 3.92
CA TYR A 71 -8.53 0.60 4.21
C TYR A 71 -8.87 0.28 5.68
N LEU A 72 -8.34 1.05 6.63
CA LEU A 72 -8.65 0.89 8.05
C LEU A 72 -10.05 1.43 8.44
N GLU A 73 -10.69 2.19 7.57
CA GLU A 73 -12.02 2.79 7.77
C GLU A 73 -13.12 2.01 7.04
N MET A 74 -12.73 1.07 6.16
CA MET A 74 -13.66 0.17 5.49
C MET A 74 -14.24 -0.83 6.49
N SER A 75 -15.53 -1.09 6.35
CA SER A 75 -16.22 -2.11 7.14
C SER A 75 -15.78 -3.52 6.73
N GLN A 76 -15.95 -4.49 7.64
CA GLN A 76 -15.69 -5.90 7.33
C GLN A 76 -16.56 -6.42 6.18
N GLU A 77 -17.78 -5.89 6.02
CA GLU A 77 -18.67 -6.21 4.91
C GLU A 77 -18.09 -5.73 3.57
N GLU A 78 -17.62 -4.48 3.49
CA GLU A 78 -16.98 -3.95 2.29
C GLU A 78 -15.74 -4.77 1.89
N LEU A 79 -14.90 -5.13 2.86
CA LEU A 79 -13.70 -5.94 2.60
C LEU A 79 -14.08 -7.36 2.13
N ALA A 80 -15.09 -7.98 2.74
CA ALA A 80 -15.58 -9.30 2.35
C ALA A 80 -16.18 -9.30 0.93
N GLN A 81 -16.97 -8.28 0.58
CA GLN A 81 -17.53 -8.13 -0.76
C GLN A 81 -16.43 -7.99 -1.82
N ALA A 82 -15.39 -7.18 -1.55
CA ALA A 82 -14.26 -7.04 -2.46
C ALA A 82 -13.50 -8.36 -2.65
N LYS A 83 -13.29 -9.12 -1.56
CA LYS A 83 -12.67 -10.45 -1.60
C LYS A 83 -13.49 -11.42 -2.46
N GLU A 84 -14.78 -11.57 -2.16
CA GLU A 84 -15.68 -12.49 -2.88
C GLU A 84 -15.74 -12.17 -4.38
N HIS A 85 -15.74 -10.87 -4.72
CA HIS A 85 -15.70 -10.43 -6.10
C HIS A 85 -14.41 -10.84 -6.80
N ALA A 86 -13.25 -10.56 -6.18
CA ALA A 86 -11.93 -10.94 -6.71
C ALA A 86 -11.81 -12.46 -6.93
N GLU A 87 -12.28 -13.26 -5.97
CA GLU A 87 -12.34 -14.73 -6.09
C GLU A 87 -13.22 -15.18 -7.26
N LYS A 88 -14.42 -14.60 -7.40
CA LYS A 88 -15.38 -14.93 -8.46
C LYS A 88 -14.83 -14.64 -9.86
N VAL A 89 -14.10 -13.54 -10.04
CA VAL A 89 -13.51 -13.18 -11.35
C VAL A 89 -12.15 -13.84 -11.61
N GLY A 90 -11.59 -14.51 -10.58
CA GLY A 90 -10.30 -15.19 -10.64
C GLY A 90 -9.10 -14.26 -10.55
N ILE A 91 -9.24 -13.10 -9.92
CA ILE A 91 -8.15 -12.12 -9.70
C ILE A 91 -7.63 -12.29 -8.27
N SER A 92 -6.31 -12.42 -8.12
CA SER A 92 -5.69 -12.43 -6.79
C SER A 92 -5.34 -11.03 -6.31
N LEU A 93 -5.28 -10.84 -4.99
CA LEU A 93 -4.95 -9.55 -4.38
C LEU A 93 -3.64 -9.64 -3.58
N SER A 94 -2.90 -8.54 -3.54
CA SER A 94 -1.87 -8.25 -2.54
C SER A 94 -2.08 -6.84 -1.99
N LEU A 95 -1.45 -6.52 -0.86
CA LEU A 95 -1.49 -5.17 -0.30
C LEU A 95 -0.07 -4.64 -0.13
N HIS A 96 0.23 -3.54 -0.80
CA HIS A 96 1.38 -2.72 -0.49
C HIS A 96 1.08 -1.97 0.81
N LEU A 97 1.80 -2.32 1.87
CA LEU A 97 1.66 -1.74 3.19
C LEU A 97 1.98 -0.23 3.18
N PRO A 98 1.34 0.59 4.03
CA PRO A 98 1.66 2.00 4.09
C PRO A 98 3.15 2.26 4.31
N TYR A 99 3.67 3.32 3.70
CA TYR A 99 5.10 3.61 3.68
C TYR A 99 5.43 5.09 3.88
N THR A 100 4.44 5.92 4.21
CA THR A 100 4.59 7.34 4.52
C THR A 100 4.19 7.64 5.97
N TYR A 101 4.59 8.81 6.48
CA TYR A 101 4.29 9.28 7.84
C TYR A 101 4.74 8.25 8.91
N VAL A 102 3.84 7.85 9.81
CA VAL A 102 4.09 6.86 10.87
C VAL A 102 4.68 5.57 10.31
N ALA A 103 4.20 5.13 9.14
CA ALA A 103 4.61 3.87 8.55
C ALA A 103 6.04 3.89 8.01
N ALA A 104 6.62 5.07 7.77
CA ALA A 104 8.02 5.21 7.38
C ALA A 104 9.00 4.98 8.55
N SER A 105 8.51 4.97 9.79
CA SER A 105 9.34 4.80 10.99
C SER A 105 9.69 3.34 11.31
N THR A 106 9.49 2.40 10.38
CA THR A 106 9.82 0.96 10.53
C THR A 106 11.31 0.68 10.77
N ILE A 107 12.19 1.63 10.49
CA ILE A 107 13.64 1.58 10.78
C ILE A 107 14.12 2.69 11.72
N CYS A 108 13.23 3.30 12.51
CA CYS A 108 13.60 4.39 13.41
C CYS A 108 14.58 3.92 14.52
N PHE A 109 15.49 4.81 14.95
CA PHE A 109 16.35 4.62 16.13
C PHE A 109 15.55 4.66 17.44
N GLN A 110 14.48 5.45 17.43
CA GLN A 110 13.59 5.61 18.56
C GLN A 110 12.61 4.43 18.58
N GLU A 111 12.85 3.50 19.51
CA GLU A 111 12.10 2.24 19.60
C GLU A 111 10.59 2.44 19.78
N SER A 112 10.17 3.51 20.47
CA SER A 112 8.74 3.84 20.62
C SER A 112 8.07 4.09 19.27
N ASP A 113 8.75 4.77 18.36
CA ASP A 113 8.20 5.16 17.07
C ASP A 113 8.17 3.95 16.12
N ARG A 114 9.23 3.13 16.16
CA ARG A 114 9.30 1.87 15.44
C ARG A 114 8.15 0.94 15.84
N LYS A 115 7.89 0.80 17.15
CA LYS A 115 6.76 -0.02 17.64
C LYS A 115 5.41 0.50 17.18
N ILE A 116 5.19 1.82 17.18
CA ILE A 116 3.95 2.41 16.66
C ILE A 116 3.80 2.10 15.16
N ALA A 117 4.88 2.21 14.38
CA ALA A 117 4.88 1.83 12.96
C ALA A 117 4.55 0.35 12.77
N VAL A 118 5.17 -0.55 13.54
CA VAL A 118 4.90 -2.00 13.51
C VAL A 118 3.43 -2.30 13.83
N GLU A 119 2.86 -1.69 14.86
CA GLU A 119 1.45 -1.89 15.20
C GLU A 119 0.51 -1.35 14.11
N LEU A 120 0.88 -0.26 13.44
CA LEU A 120 0.16 0.21 12.25
C LEU A 120 0.20 -0.85 11.15
N GLN A 121 1.39 -1.41 10.83
CA GLN A 121 1.52 -2.45 9.81
C GLN A 121 0.70 -3.71 10.13
N LYS A 122 0.64 -4.12 11.40
CA LYS A 122 -0.21 -5.24 11.85
C LYS A 122 -1.68 -5.01 11.56
N ARG A 123 -2.19 -3.79 11.79
CA ARG A 123 -3.58 -3.45 11.45
C ARG A 123 -3.85 -3.56 9.95
N TYR A 124 -2.88 -3.23 9.09
CA TYR A 124 -3.01 -3.43 7.65
C TYR A 124 -2.85 -4.90 7.24
N LEU A 125 -2.09 -5.71 7.97
CA LEU A 125 -2.09 -7.17 7.80
C LEU A 125 -3.47 -7.78 8.10
N ASP A 126 -4.20 -7.26 9.08
CA ASP A 126 -5.59 -7.68 9.33
C ASP A 126 -6.51 -7.30 8.16
N VAL A 127 -6.34 -6.12 7.55
CA VAL A 127 -7.07 -5.75 6.34
C VAL A 127 -6.72 -6.65 5.16
N ALA A 128 -5.42 -6.91 4.95
CA ALA A 128 -4.96 -7.83 3.91
C ALA A 128 -5.56 -9.23 4.08
N GLN A 129 -5.66 -9.73 5.31
CA GLN A 129 -6.32 -11.00 5.61
C GLN A 129 -7.81 -10.96 5.27
N ALA A 130 -8.53 -9.90 5.66
CA ALA A 130 -9.94 -9.74 5.37
C ALA A 130 -10.23 -9.67 3.86
N LEU A 131 -9.32 -9.07 3.08
CA LEU A 131 -9.37 -9.01 1.62
C LEU A 131 -8.95 -10.32 0.93
N GLY A 132 -8.42 -11.30 1.67
CA GLY A 132 -7.89 -12.52 1.08
C GLY A 132 -6.60 -12.31 0.27
N CYS A 133 -5.81 -11.29 0.62
CA CYS A 133 -4.52 -11.04 -0.02
C CYS A 133 -3.58 -12.23 0.17
N ILE A 134 -2.90 -12.65 -0.90
CA ILE A 134 -1.95 -13.77 -0.86
C ILE A 134 -0.57 -13.34 -0.33
N SER A 135 -0.29 -12.04 -0.40
CA SER A 135 0.96 -11.46 0.03
C SER A 135 0.78 -9.99 0.39
N VAL A 136 1.75 -9.45 1.11
CA VAL A 136 1.92 -8.02 1.31
C VAL A 136 3.34 -7.61 0.97
N VAL A 137 3.51 -6.35 0.62
CA VAL A 137 4.81 -5.74 0.32
C VAL A 137 5.01 -4.57 1.26
N MET A 138 6.19 -4.42 1.84
CA MET A 138 6.55 -3.24 2.63
C MET A 138 7.81 -2.57 2.11
N HIS A 139 7.90 -1.26 2.28
CA HIS A 139 9.19 -0.57 2.24
C HIS A 139 9.92 -0.70 3.58
N PRO A 140 11.26 -0.66 3.60
CA PRO A 140 12.04 -0.72 4.84
C PRO A 140 11.78 0.46 5.77
N GLY A 141 11.27 1.57 5.25
CA GLY A 141 11.09 2.83 5.96
C GLY A 141 12.03 3.90 5.44
N SER A 142 12.08 5.05 6.11
CA SER A 142 12.88 6.20 5.67
C SER A 142 13.53 6.91 6.85
N VAL A 143 14.73 7.42 6.64
CA VAL A 143 15.46 8.27 7.57
C VAL A 143 16.15 9.41 6.83
N PRO A 144 16.48 10.52 7.50
CA PRO A 144 17.28 11.59 6.90
C PRO A 144 18.64 11.08 6.38
N TYR A 145 19.11 11.65 5.26
CA TYR A 145 20.36 11.22 4.60
C TYR A 145 21.59 11.21 5.53
N TYR A 146 21.68 12.16 6.46
CA TYR A 146 22.79 12.26 7.43
C TYR A 146 22.75 11.18 8.52
N GLN A 147 21.63 10.46 8.63
CA GLN A 147 21.41 9.30 9.49
C GLN A 147 21.44 7.98 8.70
N ALA A 148 21.61 8.00 7.38
CA ALA A 148 21.62 6.80 6.53
C ALA A 148 23.03 6.20 6.30
N MET A 149 24.02 6.59 7.11
CA MET A 149 25.44 6.26 6.88
C MET A 149 26.21 6.00 8.18
N GLY A 150 27.42 5.42 8.05
CA GLY A 150 28.31 5.17 9.19
C GLY A 150 27.69 4.25 10.25
N GLU A 151 27.88 4.59 11.53
CA GLU A 151 27.33 3.81 12.66
C GLU A 151 25.80 3.80 12.68
N TYR A 152 25.14 4.89 12.25
CA TYR A 152 23.70 4.90 12.15
C TYR A 152 23.18 3.81 11.20
N LEU A 153 23.87 3.56 10.08
CA LEU A 153 23.48 2.49 9.16
C LEU A 153 23.51 1.10 9.82
N ALA A 154 24.42 0.85 10.76
CA ALA A 154 24.43 -0.39 11.53
C ALA A 154 23.18 -0.49 12.42
N ILE A 155 22.82 0.60 13.11
CA ILE A 155 21.61 0.67 13.95
C ILE A 155 20.34 0.50 13.11
N LEU A 156 20.26 1.11 11.92
CA LEU A 156 19.12 0.96 11.02
C LEU A 156 18.93 -0.48 10.55
N ARG A 157 20.03 -1.19 10.27
CA ARG A 157 19.98 -2.61 9.87
C ARG A 157 19.43 -3.48 10.99
N GLU A 158 19.83 -3.21 12.23
CA GLU A 158 19.29 -3.90 13.41
C GLU A 158 17.80 -3.57 13.62
N SER A 159 17.43 -2.29 13.51
CA SER A 159 16.03 -1.84 13.58
C SER A 159 15.16 -2.52 12.50
N MET A 160 15.67 -2.64 11.27
CA MET A 160 14.99 -3.36 10.19
C MET A 160 14.81 -4.84 10.51
N ALA A 161 15.86 -5.51 10.98
CA ALA A 161 15.79 -6.91 11.37
C ALA A 161 14.75 -7.12 12.47
N GLN A 162 14.70 -6.24 13.48
CA GLN A 162 13.72 -6.31 14.55
C GLN A 162 12.30 -6.09 14.04
N THR A 163 12.07 -5.13 13.16
CA THR A 163 10.76 -4.91 12.54
C THR A 163 10.29 -6.13 11.74
N LEU A 164 11.18 -6.76 10.98
CA LEU A 164 10.86 -8.01 10.27
C LEU A 164 10.56 -9.15 11.25
N MET A 165 11.31 -9.28 12.35
CA MET A 165 11.04 -10.27 13.40
C MET A 165 9.70 -10.03 14.12
N ASP A 166 9.25 -8.78 14.22
CA ASP A 166 7.97 -8.44 14.84
C ASP A 166 6.77 -8.68 13.87
N LEU A 167 6.97 -8.48 12.57
CA LEU A 167 5.92 -8.60 11.55
C LEU A 167 5.79 -10.00 10.94
N TYR A 168 6.91 -10.70 10.74
CA TYR A 168 6.90 -12.00 10.06
C TYR A 168 6.01 -13.04 10.76
N PRO A 169 6.10 -13.26 12.10
CA PRO A 169 5.21 -14.21 12.77
C PRO A 169 3.74 -13.83 12.62
N TYR A 170 3.44 -12.53 12.70
CA TYR A 170 2.07 -12.02 12.61
C TYR A 170 1.44 -12.24 11.21
N ALA A 171 2.25 -12.07 10.16
CA ALA A 171 1.86 -12.35 8.78
C ALA A 171 1.74 -13.86 8.52
N ALA A 172 2.70 -14.64 9.01
CA ALA A 172 2.73 -16.10 8.85
C ALA A 172 1.52 -16.78 9.52
N ASP A 173 1.13 -16.36 10.73
CA ASP A 173 -0.07 -16.84 11.43
C ASP A 173 -1.37 -16.57 10.65
N ARG A 174 -1.36 -15.61 9.72
CA ARG A 174 -2.47 -15.26 8.83
C ARG A 174 -2.37 -15.92 7.46
N GLY A 175 -1.33 -16.70 7.19
CA GLY A 175 -1.07 -17.30 5.88
C GLY A 175 -0.67 -16.28 4.80
N ILE A 176 -0.17 -15.11 5.20
CA ILE A 176 0.23 -14.03 4.29
C ILE A 176 1.75 -14.02 4.12
N ILE A 177 2.21 -13.98 2.87
CA ILE A 177 3.64 -13.84 2.56
C ILE A 177 4.04 -12.37 2.71
N LEU A 178 5.00 -12.08 3.59
CA LEU A 178 5.58 -10.74 3.76
C LEU A 178 6.78 -10.57 2.81
N HIS A 179 6.68 -9.62 1.89
CA HIS A 179 7.78 -9.20 1.02
C HIS A 179 8.35 -7.86 1.47
N LEU A 180 9.66 -7.71 1.29
CA LEU A 180 10.36 -6.46 1.45
C LEU A 180 10.74 -5.93 0.06
N GLU A 181 10.26 -4.73 -0.28
CA GLU A 181 10.67 -4.04 -1.50
C GLU A 181 11.87 -3.15 -1.22
N ASN A 182 12.96 -3.39 -1.95
CA ASN A 182 14.08 -2.46 -2.02
C ASN A 182 13.67 -1.28 -2.91
N ASN A 183 13.34 -0.15 -2.28
CA ASN A 183 13.09 1.09 -2.99
C ASN A 183 14.38 1.92 -3.02
N THR A 184 14.99 2.03 -4.20
CA THR A 184 16.09 2.97 -4.42
C THR A 184 15.51 4.33 -4.75
N ALA A 185 15.20 5.13 -3.73
CA ALA A 185 15.13 6.56 -3.93
C ALA A 185 16.56 7.06 -4.15
N PHE A 186 16.87 7.51 -5.36
CA PHE A 186 18.05 8.34 -5.55
C PHE A 186 17.71 9.70 -4.94
N ASP A 187 18.34 10.03 -3.81
CA ASP A 187 18.27 11.38 -3.25
C ASP A 187 18.71 12.37 -4.35
N THR A 188 17.79 13.23 -4.78
CA THR A 188 18.08 14.37 -5.67
C THR A 188 18.48 15.59 -4.86
#